data_AF-A0A8S1HPE3-F1
#
_entry.id   AF-A0A8S1HPE3-F1
#
_cell.length_a   1.000
_cell.length_b   1.000
_cell.length_c   1.000
_cell.angle_alpha   90.00
_cell.angle_beta   90.00
_cell.angle_gamma   90.00
#
_symmetry.space_group_name_H-M   'P 1'
#
loop_
_entity.id
_entity.type
_entity.pdbx_description
1 polymer ?
#
loop_
_entity_poly.entity_id
_entity_poly.type
_entity_poly.pdbx_seq_one_letter_code
_entity_poly.pdbx_strand_id
1 'polypeptide(L)'
;MSEPATSTARARLKLKPLEFTPLAPESTFQYADLNIVHTGNIENTISMVRRAIRMGYDAVAINIDIGDIAEYQTEPGADVQLEASEEPPKKKKKKGGSENLGIKKQLPKPFYVDQSKLDLNDLKKRGKVFRQFSRITFTANAQVVLNKTFNHPRILDFDLVAVRPGNDSVIETLSRKVEHFDIITVQANEQTRWLSGTKILERIRGEGIFYELNYAEALSDRNTRQISLFNGRVLLRAMRSRGVLMSSGARQMIDLRAPVDVMNLAFLWGVTNANARNLISGHPKAVLLQAECRGTENGEVHSMPLSSAEVGESEDSAKDDEPMETSQEDAVKKPPVEVQLNMLQYERLLKATKKAHQMVKSIRETKTATQESAESMETS
;
A
#
# COMPACT_ATOMS: atom_id res chain seq x y z
N MET A 1 -44.37 -26.26 8.40
CA MET A 1 -44.29 -24.84 7.97
C MET A 1 -42.92 -24.33 8.39
N SER A 2 -41.95 -24.42 7.49
CA SER A 2 -40.56 -24.00 7.70
C SER A 2 -40.31 -22.74 6.88
N GLU A 3 -40.02 -21.63 7.55
CA GLU A 3 -39.66 -20.36 6.92
C GLU A 3 -38.34 -20.49 6.16
N PRO A 4 -38.20 -19.92 4.96
CA PRO A 4 -36.94 -19.91 4.25
C PRO A 4 -36.02 -18.79 4.78
N ALA A 5 -34.79 -19.17 5.11
CA ALA A 5 -33.72 -18.25 5.50
C ALA A 5 -33.35 -17.32 4.33
N THR A 6 -33.59 -16.03 4.51
CA THR A 6 -33.13 -14.98 3.60
C THR A 6 -31.62 -14.78 3.77
N SER A 7 -30.86 -15.33 2.83
CA SER A 7 -29.43 -15.05 2.67
C SER A 7 -29.25 -13.61 2.18
N THR A 8 -28.88 -12.71 3.09
CA THR A 8 -28.52 -11.32 2.76
C THR A 8 -27.18 -11.32 2.03
N ALA A 9 -27.22 -11.32 0.68
CA ALA A 9 -26.04 -11.14 -0.15
C ALA A 9 -25.43 -9.75 0.14
N ARG A 10 -24.23 -9.72 0.73
CA ARG A 10 -23.43 -8.49 0.89
C ARG A 10 -23.14 -7.93 -0.50
N ALA A 11 -23.58 -6.70 -0.75
CA ALA A 11 -23.23 -5.96 -1.97
C ALA A 11 -21.69 -5.86 -2.07
N ARG A 12 -21.13 -6.52 -3.10
CA ARG A 12 -19.71 -6.45 -3.45
C ARG A 12 -19.40 -5.04 -3.93
N LEU A 13 -18.69 -4.24 -3.11
CA LEU A 13 -18.04 -3.03 -3.57
C LEU A 13 -16.98 -3.46 -4.59
N LYS A 14 -17.20 -3.14 -5.87
CA LYS A 14 -16.20 -3.30 -6.93
C LYS A 14 -15.02 -2.41 -6.55
N LEU A 15 -13.93 -3.02 -6.06
CA LEU A 15 -12.68 -2.30 -5.78
C LEU A 15 -12.20 -1.69 -7.09
N LYS A 16 -11.93 -0.38 -7.09
CA LYS A 16 -11.24 0.25 -8.19
C LYS A 16 -9.83 -0.37 -8.25
N PRO A 17 -9.37 -0.87 -9.40
CA PRO A 17 -8.02 -1.40 -9.51
C PRO A 17 -7.05 -0.28 -9.16
N LEU A 18 -6.18 -0.52 -8.18
CA LEU A 18 -5.10 0.40 -7.84
C LEU A 18 -4.24 0.57 -9.10
N GLU A 19 -4.00 1.82 -9.53
CA GLU A 19 -3.07 2.13 -10.61
C GLU A 19 -1.64 1.95 -10.11
N PHE A 20 -1.29 0.72 -9.80
CA PHE A 20 0.02 0.36 -9.31
C PHE A 20 0.97 0.29 -10.51
N THR A 21 2.09 1.02 -10.48
CA THR A 21 3.12 0.83 -11.50
C THR A 21 3.77 -0.54 -11.25
N PRO A 22 3.57 -1.56 -12.12
CA PRO A 22 3.91 -2.94 -11.79
C PRO A 22 5.40 -3.09 -11.48
N LEU A 23 5.69 -3.74 -10.36
CA LEU A 23 7.05 -4.10 -9.95
C LEU A 23 7.48 -5.37 -10.69
N ALA A 24 7.84 -5.25 -11.97
CA ALA A 24 8.32 -6.38 -12.76
C ALA A 24 9.52 -7.11 -12.10
N PRO A 25 9.76 -8.41 -12.37
CA PRO A 25 10.91 -9.15 -11.82
C PRO A 25 12.27 -8.53 -12.20
N GLU A 26 12.37 -7.93 -13.39
CA GLU A 26 13.52 -7.13 -13.85
C GLU A 26 13.47 -5.65 -13.39
N SER A 27 12.70 -5.37 -12.34
CA SER A 27 12.46 -4.02 -11.86
C SER A 27 13.76 -3.29 -11.54
N THR A 28 13.86 -2.08 -12.08
CA THR A 28 14.91 -1.11 -11.80
C THR A 28 14.88 -0.61 -10.34
N PHE A 29 13.93 -1.07 -9.52
CA PHE A 29 13.73 -0.66 -8.14
C PHE A 29 15.03 -0.72 -7.34
N GLN A 30 15.43 0.39 -6.73
CA GLN A 30 16.66 0.46 -5.96
C GLN A 30 16.44 0.87 -4.52
N TYR A 31 15.81 2.01 -4.26
CA TYR A 31 15.57 2.56 -2.93
C TYR A 31 14.19 3.22 -2.86
N ALA A 32 13.47 2.97 -1.78
CA ALA A 32 12.21 3.64 -1.52
C ALA A 32 12.19 4.37 -0.18
N ASP A 33 11.46 5.48 -0.15
CA ASP A 33 10.98 6.09 1.08
C ASP A 33 9.45 5.99 1.11
N LEU A 34 8.92 5.16 2.01
CA LEU A 34 7.49 4.87 2.07
C LEU A 34 6.72 5.80 3.00
N ASN A 35 7.34 6.88 3.53
CA ASN A 35 6.68 7.75 4.52
C ASN A 35 7.06 9.23 4.41
N ILE A 36 6.80 9.86 3.25
CA ILE A 36 6.84 11.33 3.16
C ILE A 36 5.47 11.88 3.55
N VAL A 37 5.39 12.65 4.63
CA VAL A 37 4.11 13.07 5.21
C VAL A 37 3.59 14.33 4.51
N HIS A 38 2.38 14.25 3.96
CA HIS A 38 1.66 15.41 3.44
C HIS A 38 0.98 16.17 4.59
N THR A 39 1.38 17.43 4.79
CA THR A 39 0.90 18.29 5.88
C THR A 39 -0.13 19.34 5.41
N GLY A 40 -0.76 19.12 4.25
CA GLY A 40 -1.70 20.07 3.63
C GLY A 40 -1.04 21.15 2.75
N ASN A 41 0.27 21.36 2.89
CA ASN A 41 1.03 22.25 2.01
C ASN A 41 1.58 21.47 0.80
N ILE A 42 0.95 21.68 -0.36
CA ILE A 42 1.29 21.03 -1.63
C ILE A 42 2.72 21.33 -2.07
N GLU A 43 3.16 22.59 -1.97
CA GLU A 43 4.50 23.01 -2.42
C GLU A 43 5.61 22.38 -1.57
N ASN A 44 5.40 22.27 -0.26
CA ASN A 44 6.32 21.57 0.63
C ASN A 44 6.43 20.10 0.25
N THR A 45 5.30 19.41 0.00
CA THR A 45 5.32 18.01 -0.44
C THR A 45 6.03 17.82 -1.77
N ILE A 46 5.77 18.69 -2.76
CA ILE A 46 6.50 18.67 -4.04
C ILE A 46 8.01 18.84 -3.81
N SER A 47 8.40 19.75 -2.92
CA SER A 47 9.80 20.02 -2.62
C SER A 47 10.48 18.85 -1.92
N MET A 48 9.78 18.15 -1.01
CA MET A 48 10.25 16.91 -0.39
C MET A 48 10.43 15.78 -1.41
N VAL A 49 9.45 15.59 -2.30
CA VAL A 49 9.54 14.56 -3.37
C VAL A 49 10.71 14.85 -4.32
N ARG A 50 10.87 16.11 -4.77
CA ARG A 50 12.02 16.54 -5.57
C ARG A 50 13.34 16.27 -4.85
N ARG A 51 13.41 16.56 -3.54
CA ARG A 51 14.60 16.32 -2.72
C ARG A 51 14.92 14.83 -2.63
N ALA A 52 13.92 13.98 -2.41
CA ALA A 52 14.08 12.53 -2.37
C ALA A 52 14.61 11.96 -3.70
N ILE A 53 14.04 12.39 -4.84
CA ILE A 53 14.53 12.02 -6.17
C ILE A 53 16.01 12.41 -6.34
N ARG A 54 16.37 13.65 -6.00
CA ARG A 54 17.75 14.14 -6.09
C ARG A 54 18.72 13.36 -5.19
N MET A 55 18.25 12.87 -4.03
CA MET A 55 19.01 12.02 -3.13
C MET A 55 19.19 10.58 -3.65
N GLY A 56 18.45 10.19 -4.68
CA GLY A 56 18.58 8.89 -5.35
C GLY A 56 17.49 7.86 -4.99
N TYR A 57 16.37 8.29 -4.40
CA TYR A 57 15.19 7.45 -4.29
C TYR A 57 14.48 7.34 -5.63
N ASP A 58 14.13 6.13 -6.05
CA ASP A 58 13.38 5.87 -7.29
C ASP A 58 11.93 5.49 -7.02
N ALA A 59 11.54 5.25 -5.77
CA ALA A 59 10.16 5.08 -5.35
C ALA A 59 9.86 5.89 -4.08
N VAL A 60 8.70 6.52 -4.03
CA VAL A 60 8.25 7.32 -2.87
C VAL A 60 6.78 7.03 -2.60
N ALA A 61 6.41 6.88 -1.32
CA ALA A 61 5.01 6.91 -0.92
C ALA A 61 4.68 8.19 -0.15
N ILE A 62 3.62 8.88 -0.59
CA ILE A 62 3.11 10.08 0.07
C ILE A 62 2.07 9.65 1.10
N ASN A 63 2.39 9.88 2.36
CA ASN A 63 1.58 9.50 3.50
C ASN A 63 0.65 10.63 3.94
N ILE A 64 -0.63 10.32 4.11
CA ILE A 64 -1.58 11.15 4.84
C ILE A 64 -1.73 10.54 6.25
N ASP A 65 -1.11 11.20 7.23
CA ASP A 65 -1.25 10.80 8.64
C ASP A 65 -2.49 11.49 9.25
N ILE A 66 -3.51 10.69 9.55
CA ILE A 66 -4.78 11.20 10.09
C ILE A 66 -4.81 11.24 11.63
N GLY A 67 -3.76 10.77 12.33
CA GLY A 67 -3.76 10.76 13.79
C GLY A 67 -4.74 9.72 14.36
N ASP A 68 -5.50 10.06 15.40
CA ASP A 68 -6.47 9.12 16.01
C ASP A 68 -7.68 8.92 15.09
N ILE A 69 -7.88 7.68 14.68
CA ILE A 69 -8.99 7.28 13.81
C ILE A 69 -10.37 7.53 14.43
N ALA A 70 -10.46 7.64 15.76
CA ALA A 70 -11.73 7.91 16.45
C ALA A 70 -12.34 9.27 16.09
N GLU A 71 -11.54 10.23 15.62
CA GLU A 71 -12.00 11.55 15.17
C GLU A 71 -12.71 11.53 13.82
N TYR A 72 -12.63 10.42 13.08
CA TYR A 72 -13.12 10.30 11.71
C TYR A 72 -14.44 9.52 11.62
N GLN A 73 -15.25 9.88 10.63
CA GLN A 73 -16.44 9.13 10.25
C GLN A 73 -15.99 7.85 9.54
N THR A 74 -16.29 6.71 10.16
CA THR A 74 -15.97 5.37 9.63
C THR A 74 -17.22 4.53 9.38
N GLU A 75 -18.42 5.12 9.53
CA GLU A 75 -19.68 4.43 9.26
C GLU A 75 -19.99 4.41 7.74
N PRO A 76 -20.53 3.31 7.18
CA PRO A 76 -20.87 3.23 5.76
C PRO A 76 -21.96 4.25 5.39
N GLY A 77 -21.73 5.06 4.35
CA GLY A 77 -22.71 6.02 3.81
C GLY A 77 -22.42 7.51 4.07
N ALA A 78 -21.32 7.84 4.76
CA ALA A 78 -20.92 9.23 5.05
C ALA A 78 -20.48 10.05 3.82
N ASP A 79 -20.19 9.38 2.70
CA ASP A 79 -19.69 10.02 1.47
C ASP A 79 -20.80 10.67 0.61
N VAL A 80 -22.07 10.30 0.80
CA VAL A 80 -23.18 10.69 -0.08
C VAL A 80 -23.80 12.06 0.27
N GLN A 81 -23.59 12.59 1.48
CA GLN A 81 -24.36 13.74 1.96
C GLN A 81 -23.75 15.13 1.71
N LEU A 82 -22.53 15.26 1.17
CA LEU A 82 -21.83 16.56 1.16
C LEU A 82 -21.28 17.03 -0.20
N GLU A 83 -21.37 16.24 -1.27
CA GLU A 83 -21.08 16.78 -2.62
C GLU A 83 -22.18 17.74 -3.13
N ALA A 84 -23.27 17.94 -2.37
CA ALA A 84 -24.42 18.75 -2.77
C ALA A 84 -24.69 20.02 -1.93
N SER A 85 -23.73 20.56 -1.16
CA SER A 85 -23.99 21.82 -0.41
C SER A 85 -22.78 22.75 -0.27
N GLU A 86 -22.50 23.51 -1.32
CA GLU A 86 -21.77 24.78 -1.23
C GLU A 86 -22.74 25.91 -0.81
N GLU A 87 -23.15 25.98 0.46
CA GLU A 87 -23.69 27.24 1.01
C GLU A 87 -23.28 27.44 2.48
N PRO A 88 -22.96 28.68 2.91
CA PRO A 88 -22.38 28.95 4.22
C PRO A 88 -23.44 28.83 5.34
N PRO A 89 -23.09 28.30 6.53
CA PRO A 89 -24.09 28.00 7.54
C PRO A 89 -24.58 29.27 8.27
N LYS A 90 -25.91 29.47 8.27
CA LYS A 90 -26.59 30.54 9.02
C LYS A 90 -26.49 30.31 10.54
N LYS A 91 -26.07 31.34 11.26
CA LYS A 91 -25.96 31.40 12.73
C LYS A 91 -27.28 31.03 13.43
N LYS A 92 -27.26 30.02 14.32
CA LYS A 92 -28.30 29.82 15.35
C LYS A 92 -27.72 29.96 16.77
N LYS A 93 -28.55 30.56 17.63
CA LYS A 93 -28.26 31.05 18.99
C LYS A 93 -27.80 29.96 19.98
N LYS A 94 -26.86 30.34 20.83
CA LYS A 94 -26.28 29.59 21.96
C LYS A 94 -27.30 29.43 23.11
N LYS A 95 -27.48 28.20 23.62
CA LYS A 95 -28.00 27.94 24.98
C LYS A 95 -27.19 26.79 25.59
N GLY A 96 -26.77 26.97 26.84
CA GLY A 96 -25.65 26.27 27.48
C GLY A 96 -25.91 24.82 27.88
N GLY A 97 -24.80 24.06 27.91
CA GLY A 97 -24.68 22.65 28.26
C GLY A 97 -23.44 22.09 27.57
N SER A 98 -22.31 22.02 28.27
CA SER A 98 -21.01 21.64 27.72
C SER A 98 -20.89 20.13 27.58
N GLU A 99 -21.35 19.59 26.46
CA GLU A 99 -20.87 18.32 25.92
C GLU A 99 -20.50 18.55 24.45
N ASN A 100 -19.19 18.59 24.16
CA ASN A 100 -18.67 18.62 22.80
C ASN A 100 -18.94 17.28 22.12
N LEU A 101 -20.15 17.09 21.60
CA LEU A 101 -20.42 16.10 20.55
C LEU A 101 -19.69 16.56 19.28
N GLY A 102 -18.40 16.22 19.21
CA GLY A 102 -17.50 16.63 18.14
C GLY A 102 -17.98 16.15 16.78
N ILE A 103 -18.04 17.08 15.83
CA ILE A 103 -18.29 16.80 14.41
C ILE A 103 -17.12 15.93 13.93
N LYS A 104 -17.38 14.64 13.65
CA LYS A 104 -16.38 13.71 13.11
C LYS A 104 -15.96 14.16 11.71
N LYS A 105 -14.66 14.15 11.41
CA LYS A 105 -14.09 14.55 10.12
C LYS A 105 -14.30 13.46 9.05
N GLN A 106 -14.37 13.83 7.78
CA GLN A 106 -14.34 12.86 6.69
C GLN A 106 -12.92 12.34 6.44
N LEU A 107 -12.80 11.10 5.99
CA LEU A 107 -11.52 10.52 5.60
C LEU A 107 -10.98 11.20 4.32
N PRO A 108 -9.69 11.55 4.27
CA PRO A 108 -9.11 12.24 3.13
C PRO A 108 -8.99 11.31 1.91
N LYS A 109 -9.02 11.89 0.70
CA LYS A 109 -8.68 11.16 -0.54
C LYS A 109 -7.14 11.05 -0.67
N PRO A 110 -6.63 10.02 -1.38
CA PRO A 110 -5.21 9.92 -1.72
C PRO A 110 -4.65 11.20 -2.35
N PHE A 111 -3.39 11.53 -2.03
CA PHE A 111 -2.69 12.67 -2.58
C PHE A 111 -1.50 12.23 -3.42
N TYR A 112 -1.39 12.79 -4.62
CA TYR A 112 -0.32 12.51 -5.58
C TYR A 112 0.33 13.82 -6.01
N VAL A 113 1.66 13.83 -6.12
CA VAL A 113 2.37 14.94 -6.76
C VAL A 113 2.31 14.75 -8.28
N ASP A 114 1.98 15.84 -8.97
CA ASP A 114 2.03 15.96 -10.42
C ASP A 114 3.47 15.75 -10.93
N GLN A 115 3.66 14.74 -11.76
CA GLN A 115 4.96 14.34 -12.29
C GLN A 115 5.58 15.40 -13.20
N SER A 116 4.77 16.25 -13.84
CA SER A 116 5.29 17.34 -14.69
C SER A 116 6.13 18.34 -13.91
N LYS A 117 5.89 18.45 -12.59
CA LYS A 117 6.63 19.33 -11.68
C LYS A 117 7.92 18.70 -11.16
N LEU A 118 8.24 17.46 -11.52
CA LEU A 118 9.40 16.72 -11.02
C LEU A 118 10.50 16.65 -12.09
N ASP A 119 11.76 16.83 -11.68
CA ASP A 119 12.90 16.58 -12.58
C ASP A 119 13.31 15.11 -12.46
N LEU A 120 13.04 14.34 -13.53
CA LEU A 120 13.30 12.90 -13.60
C LEU A 120 14.49 12.56 -14.49
N ASN A 121 15.20 13.56 -15.04
CA ASN A 121 16.24 13.35 -16.04
C ASN A 121 17.39 12.49 -15.50
N ASP A 122 17.81 12.72 -14.26
CA ASP A 122 18.89 11.96 -13.62
C ASP A 122 18.50 10.50 -13.35
N LEU A 123 17.23 10.24 -13.00
CA LEU A 123 16.71 8.89 -12.86
C LEU A 123 16.68 8.17 -14.23
N LYS A 124 16.19 8.85 -15.27
CA LYS A 124 16.15 8.31 -16.64
C LYS A 124 17.55 7.98 -17.17
N LYS A 125 18.54 8.85 -16.95
CA LYS A 125 19.96 8.60 -17.32
C LYS A 125 20.53 7.36 -16.64
N ARG A 126 20.08 7.05 -15.43
CA ARG A 126 20.46 5.83 -14.69
C ARG A 126 19.63 4.61 -15.09
N GLY A 127 18.75 4.73 -16.09
CA GLY A 127 17.83 3.69 -16.51
C GLY A 127 16.78 3.35 -15.44
N LYS A 128 16.43 4.31 -14.58
CA LYS A 128 15.44 4.14 -13.50
C LYS A 128 14.13 4.85 -13.85
N VAL A 129 13.03 4.24 -13.44
CA VAL A 129 11.68 4.82 -13.53
C VAL A 129 11.26 5.27 -12.14
N PHE A 130 10.83 6.53 -12.03
CA PHE A 130 10.26 7.06 -10.78
C PHE A 130 8.87 6.47 -10.55
N ARG A 131 8.61 6.02 -9.32
CA ARG A 131 7.31 5.49 -8.90
C ARG A 131 6.81 6.26 -7.70
N GLN A 132 5.52 6.58 -7.71
CA GLN A 132 4.85 7.25 -6.62
C GLN A 132 3.68 6.39 -6.15
N PHE A 133 3.51 6.30 -4.84
CA PHE A 133 2.42 5.58 -4.21
C PHE A 133 1.69 6.49 -3.22
N SER A 134 0.42 6.23 -3.00
CA SER A 134 -0.36 6.83 -1.93
C SER A 134 -0.33 5.96 -0.68
N ARG A 135 -0.28 6.60 0.47
CA ARG A 135 -0.30 5.92 1.76
C ARG A 135 -1.22 6.64 2.74
N ILE A 136 -1.93 5.87 3.55
CA ILE A 136 -2.64 6.38 4.72
C ILE A 136 -2.07 5.77 5.99
N THR A 137 -1.91 6.58 7.04
CA THR A 137 -1.51 6.12 8.36
C THR A 137 -2.51 6.59 9.40
N PHE A 138 -2.97 5.69 10.27
CA PHE A 138 -3.87 6.03 11.36
C PHE A 138 -3.48 5.37 12.68
N THR A 139 -3.73 6.05 13.78
CA THR A 139 -3.53 5.55 15.14
C THR A 139 -4.80 4.88 15.63
N ALA A 140 -4.69 3.64 16.07
CA ALA A 140 -5.79 2.89 16.64
C ALA A 140 -5.58 2.72 18.15
N ASN A 141 -6.43 3.35 18.93
CA ASN A 141 -6.43 3.26 20.40
C ASN A 141 -7.48 2.26 20.92
N ALA A 142 -8.45 1.86 20.10
CA ALA A 142 -9.49 0.90 20.48
C ALA A 142 -9.75 -0.12 19.36
N GLN A 143 -9.91 -1.38 19.75
CA GLN A 143 -10.12 -2.50 18.82
C GLN A 143 -11.38 -2.36 17.96
N VAL A 144 -12.42 -1.74 18.53
CA VAL A 144 -13.74 -1.56 17.89
C VAL A 144 -13.61 -0.73 16.60
N VAL A 145 -12.69 0.24 16.57
CA VAL A 145 -12.57 1.16 15.43
C VAL A 145 -11.97 0.46 14.20
N LEU A 146 -11.09 -0.51 14.39
CA LEU A 146 -10.42 -1.23 13.29
C LEU A 146 -11.40 -1.88 12.30
N ASN A 147 -12.48 -2.50 12.80
CA ASN A 147 -13.48 -3.14 11.94
C ASN A 147 -14.16 -2.16 10.98
N LYS A 148 -14.44 -0.94 11.46
CA LYS A 148 -15.14 0.07 10.67
C LYS A 148 -14.19 0.72 9.68
N THR A 149 -12.97 1.01 10.12
CA THR A 149 -11.95 1.65 9.28
C THR A 149 -11.54 0.79 8.10
N PHE A 150 -11.24 -0.49 8.30
CA PHE A 150 -10.73 -1.35 7.21
C PHE A 150 -11.73 -1.60 6.09
N ASN A 151 -13.03 -1.52 6.38
CA ASN A 151 -14.09 -1.70 5.38
C ASN A 151 -14.49 -0.39 4.70
N HIS A 152 -13.89 0.74 5.06
CA HIS A 152 -14.25 2.04 4.51
C HIS A 152 -13.69 2.18 3.08
N PRO A 153 -14.51 2.52 2.06
CA PRO A 153 -14.06 2.62 0.66
C PRO A 153 -12.82 3.51 0.48
N ARG A 154 -12.79 4.68 1.11
CA ARG A 154 -11.63 5.58 1.06
C ARG A 154 -10.32 4.98 1.57
N ILE A 155 -10.32 4.00 2.47
CA ILE A 155 -9.07 3.33 2.89
C ILE A 155 -8.57 2.40 1.79
N LEU A 156 -9.49 1.79 1.04
CA LEU A 156 -9.20 0.89 -0.07
C LEU A 156 -8.68 1.63 -1.31
N ASP A 157 -8.94 2.94 -1.41
CA ASP A 157 -8.39 3.80 -2.48
C ASP A 157 -6.88 4.09 -2.35
N PHE A 158 -6.26 3.80 -1.20
CA PHE A 158 -4.83 4.00 -0.99
C PHE A 158 -4.02 2.78 -1.41
N ASP A 159 -2.81 2.99 -1.95
CA ASP A 159 -1.90 1.90 -2.32
C ASP A 159 -1.34 1.19 -1.07
N LEU A 160 -1.04 1.95 -0.03
CA LEU A 160 -0.50 1.44 1.25
C LEU A 160 -1.36 1.87 2.43
N VAL A 161 -1.64 0.92 3.32
CA VAL A 161 -2.37 1.15 4.57
C VAL A 161 -1.44 0.82 5.75
N ALA A 162 -1.19 1.83 6.58
CA ALA A 162 -0.37 1.72 7.77
C ALA A 162 -1.16 1.99 9.06
N VAL A 163 -0.86 1.22 10.10
CA VAL A 163 -1.53 1.35 11.42
C VAL A 163 -0.50 1.63 12.50
N ARG A 164 -0.82 2.57 13.40
CA ARG A 164 -0.08 2.83 14.64
C ARG A 164 -0.86 2.26 15.84
N PRO A 165 -0.46 1.13 16.41
CA PRO A 165 -1.14 0.53 17.56
C PRO A 165 -0.83 1.33 18.83
N GLY A 166 -1.87 1.87 19.48
CA GLY A 166 -1.73 2.59 20.75
C GLY A 166 -1.63 1.70 21.99
N ASN A 167 -2.01 0.41 21.89
CA ASN A 167 -1.94 -0.52 23.02
C ASN A 167 -1.81 -1.98 22.59
N ASP A 168 -1.51 -2.84 23.57
CA ASP A 168 -1.34 -4.29 23.38
C ASP A 168 -2.61 -4.97 22.84
N SER A 169 -3.79 -4.46 23.16
CA SER A 169 -5.06 -5.03 22.75
C SER A 169 -5.34 -4.82 21.25
N VAL A 170 -4.85 -3.70 20.70
CA VAL A 170 -4.93 -3.36 19.28
C VAL A 170 -3.97 -4.23 18.47
N ILE A 171 -2.71 -4.43 18.91
CA ILE A 171 -1.79 -5.33 18.19
C ILE A 171 -2.32 -6.76 18.14
N GLU A 172 -3.00 -7.21 19.20
CA GLU A 172 -3.60 -8.53 19.23
C GLU A 172 -4.70 -8.68 18.18
N THR A 173 -5.52 -7.65 18.03
CA THR A 173 -6.56 -7.61 17.00
C THR A 173 -5.99 -7.52 15.59
N LEU A 174 -4.93 -6.73 15.39
CA LEU A 174 -4.23 -6.63 14.11
C LEU A 174 -3.62 -7.98 13.69
N SER A 175 -3.14 -8.78 14.65
CA SER A 175 -2.63 -10.13 14.37
C SER A 175 -3.65 -11.10 13.78
N ARG A 176 -4.94 -10.78 13.89
CA ARG A 176 -6.06 -11.56 13.31
C ARG A 176 -6.62 -10.96 12.02
N LYS A 177 -6.16 -9.78 11.61
CA LYS A 177 -6.74 -8.95 10.53
C LYS A 177 -5.69 -8.49 9.51
N VAL A 178 -4.69 -9.33 9.30
CA VAL A 178 -3.51 -9.03 8.47
C VAL A 178 -3.85 -8.71 7.01
N GLU A 179 -5.03 -9.09 6.52
CA GLU A 179 -5.47 -8.83 5.13
C GLU A 179 -5.83 -7.36 4.83
N HIS A 180 -5.94 -6.50 5.85
CA HIS A 180 -6.47 -5.14 5.68
C HIS A 180 -5.43 -4.02 5.77
N PHE A 181 -4.17 -4.34 6.05
CA PHE A 181 -3.10 -3.35 6.20
C PHE A 181 -1.77 -3.98 5.81
N ASP A 182 -0.75 -3.15 5.57
CA ASP A 182 0.55 -3.62 5.09
C ASP A 182 1.69 -3.30 6.08
N ILE A 183 1.54 -2.19 6.80
CA ILE A 183 2.59 -1.62 7.65
C ILE A 183 2.09 -1.38 9.07
N ILE A 184 2.89 -1.75 10.06
CA ILE A 184 2.72 -1.34 11.46
C ILE A 184 3.80 -0.32 11.81
N THR A 185 3.42 0.93 12.02
CA THR A 185 4.36 2.01 12.35
C THR A 185 4.55 2.11 13.86
N VAL A 186 5.80 2.12 14.32
CA VAL A 186 6.15 2.30 15.72
C VAL A 186 6.07 3.79 16.09
N GLN A 187 5.45 4.10 17.23
CA GLN A 187 5.38 5.47 17.72
C GLN A 187 6.69 5.86 18.45
N ALA A 188 7.05 7.15 18.39
CA ALA A 188 8.24 7.71 19.04
C ALA A 188 7.91 8.67 20.20
N ASN A 189 6.63 8.83 20.54
CA ASN A 189 6.14 9.65 21.65
C ASN A 189 6.35 9.00 23.02
N GLU A 190 6.20 7.68 23.10
CA GLU A 190 6.34 6.90 24.33
C GLU A 190 6.97 5.53 24.10
N GLN A 191 7.47 4.92 25.18
CA GLN A 191 8.02 3.57 25.11
C GLN A 191 6.92 2.57 24.83
N THR A 192 7.03 1.90 23.69
CA THR A 192 5.98 1.04 23.15
C THR A 192 6.05 -0.36 23.79
N ARG A 193 5.08 -0.68 24.67
CA ARG A 193 5.08 -1.93 25.45
C ARG A 193 4.94 -3.20 24.59
N TRP A 194 4.06 -3.15 23.59
CA TRP A 194 3.75 -4.29 22.72
C TRP A 194 4.95 -4.80 21.91
N LEU A 195 6.03 -4.01 21.78
CA LEU A 195 7.28 -4.44 21.15
C LEU A 195 7.97 -5.61 21.89
N SER A 196 7.62 -5.83 23.16
CA SER A 196 8.15 -6.97 23.94
C SER A 196 7.52 -8.31 23.55
N GLY A 197 6.39 -8.29 22.84
CA GLY A 197 5.63 -9.47 22.45
C GLY A 197 6.19 -10.21 21.22
N THR A 198 7.45 -10.66 21.24
CA THR A 198 8.12 -11.24 20.04
C THR A 198 7.31 -12.32 19.30
N LYS A 199 6.58 -13.18 20.02
CA LYS A 199 5.74 -14.23 19.40
C LYS A 199 4.63 -13.65 18.51
N ILE A 200 3.95 -12.61 18.98
CA ILE A 200 2.89 -11.97 18.19
C ILE A 200 3.49 -11.21 17.01
N LEU A 201 4.67 -10.59 17.23
CA LEU A 201 5.33 -9.84 16.17
C LEU A 201 5.78 -10.74 15.01
N GLU A 202 6.34 -11.91 15.33
CA GLU A 202 6.77 -12.91 14.35
C GLU A 202 5.58 -13.53 13.61
N ARG A 203 4.43 -13.73 14.27
CA ARG A 203 3.19 -14.17 13.62
C ARG A 203 2.77 -13.17 12.55
N ILE A 204 2.61 -11.90 12.93
CA ILE A 204 2.22 -10.83 11.99
C ILE A 204 3.21 -10.73 10.83
N ARG A 205 4.51 -10.79 11.10
CA ARG A 205 5.54 -10.78 10.05
C ARG A 205 5.43 -11.98 9.11
N GLY A 206 5.05 -13.15 9.64
CA GLY A 206 4.82 -14.36 8.85
C GLY A 206 3.76 -14.19 7.76
N GLU A 207 2.77 -13.33 7.99
CA GLU A 207 1.69 -13.00 7.06
C GLU A 207 2.07 -11.93 6.03
N GLY A 208 3.34 -11.52 5.96
CA GLY A 208 3.82 -10.53 4.99
C GLY A 208 3.69 -9.07 5.43
N ILE A 209 3.34 -8.81 6.69
CA ILE A 209 3.26 -7.46 7.26
C ILE A 209 4.63 -6.98 7.75
N PHE A 210 4.92 -5.70 7.54
CA PHE A 210 6.19 -5.11 7.92
C PHE A 210 6.02 -4.08 9.05
N TYR A 211 7.02 -4.00 9.92
CA TYR A 211 7.12 -2.96 10.94
C TYR A 211 7.91 -1.79 10.41
N GLU A 212 7.54 -0.57 10.75
CA GLU A 212 8.23 0.64 10.28
C GLU A 212 8.83 1.44 11.43
N LEU A 213 10.08 1.87 11.22
CA LEU A 213 10.77 2.87 12.02
C LEU A 213 10.95 4.16 11.20
N ASN A 214 10.54 5.28 11.80
CA ASN A 214 10.72 6.60 11.20
C ASN A 214 12.00 7.25 11.74
N TYR A 215 13.00 7.44 10.88
CA TYR A 215 14.28 7.99 11.32
C TYR A 215 14.23 9.49 11.62
N ALA A 216 13.27 10.25 11.05
CA ALA A 216 13.13 11.68 11.35
C ALA A 216 12.86 11.93 12.84
N GLU A 217 12.13 11.02 13.50
CA GLU A 217 11.86 11.11 14.95
C GLU A 217 13.16 11.02 15.78
N ALA A 218 14.20 10.34 15.27
CA ALA A 218 15.52 10.30 15.90
C ALA A 218 16.38 11.54 15.61
N LEU A 219 15.97 12.39 14.65
CA LEU A 219 16.63 13.65 14.31
C LEU A 219 15.97 14.86 15.00
N SER A 220 14.84 14.65 15.67
CA SER A 220 14.05 15.67 16.37
C SER A 220 14.67 16.04 17.73
N ASP A 221 13.85 16.34 18.72
CA ASP A 221 14.26 16.69 20.08
C ASP A 221 14.86 15.52 20.87
N ARG A 222 15.48 15.84 22.01
CA ARG A 222 16.20 14.87 22.84
C ARG A 222 15.31 13.72 23.32
N ASN A 223 14.08 14.00 23.72
CA ASN A 223 13.22 12.99 24.33
C ASN A 223 12.69 12.03 23.27
N THR A 224 12.13 12.57 22.18
CA THR A 224 11.64 11.78 21.04
C THR A 224 12.77 10.92 20.46
N ARG A 225 13.98 11.46 20.36
CA ARG A 225 15.16 10.70 19.91
C ARG A 225 15.51 9.53 20.83
N GLN A 226 15.52 9.73 22.14
CA GLN A 226 15.80 8.65 23.09
C GLN A 226 14.76 7.52 22.99
N ILE A 227 13.48 7.88 22.86
CA ILE A 227 12.38 6.94 22.75
C ILE A 227 12.42 6.19 21.41
N SER A 228 12.63 6.90 20.30
CA SER A 228 12.78 6.31 18.97
C SER A 228 13.95 5.31 18.90
N LEU A 229 15.10 5.66 19.48
CA LEU A 229 16.24 4.77 19.58
C LEU A 229 15.93 3.54 20.45
N PHE A 230 15.27 3.73 21.60
CA PHE A 230 14.88 2.63 22.47
C PHE A 230 13.91 1.66 21.78
N ASN A 231 12.77 2.16 21.29
CA ASN A 231 11.74 1.38 20.62
C ASN A 231 12.31 0.63 19.41
N GLY A 232 13.08 1.32 18.57
CA GLY A 232 13.70 0.69 17.40
C GLY A 232 14.71 -0.40 17.75
N ARG A 233 15.49 -0.23 18.83
CA ARG A 233 16.42 -1.28 19.29
C ARG A 233 15.69 -2.51 19.82
N VAL A 234 14.57 -2.32 20.52
CA VAL A 234 13.72 -3.43 20.98
C VAL A 234 13.15 -4.19 19.78
N LEU A 235 12.56 -3.48 18.81
CA LEU A 235 11.99 -4.08 17.60
C LEU A 235 13.05 -4.84 16.79
N LEU A 236 14.16 -4.19 16.46
CA LEU A 236 15.19 -4.77 15.59
C LEU A 236 15.87 -5.98 16.22
N ARG A 237 15.99 -6.01 17.56
CA ARG A 237 16.45 -7.20 18.29
C ARG A 237 15.41 -8.32 18.23
N ALA A 238 14.14 -8.02 18.48
CA ALA A 238 13.06 -9.02 18.45
C ALA A 238 12.95 -9.67 17.06
N MET A 239 12.98 -8.86 16.00
CA MET A 239 12.80 -9.31 14.62
C MET A 239 14.09 -9.76 13.93
N ARG A 240 15.25 -9.56 14.57
CA ARG A 240 16.60 -9.76 13.98
C ARG A 240 16.76 -9.03 12.65
N SER A 241 16.28 -7.78 12.60
CA SER A 241 16.25 -6.92 11.39
C SER A 241 15.43 -7.45 10.20
N ARG A 242 14.59 -8.49 10.36
CA ARG A 242 13.71 -9.01 9.30
C ARG A 242 12.34 -8.36 9.37
N GLY A 243 11.72 -8.04 8.23
CA GLY A 243 10.37 -7.48 8.23
C GLY A 243 10.29 -6.09 8.89
N VAL A 244 11.39 -5.32 8.84
CA VAL A 244 11.46 -3.94 9.36
C VAL A 244 11.83 -2.98 8.23
N LEU A 245 11.07 -1.91 8.08
CA LEU A 245 11.28 -0.80 7.16
C LEU A 245 11.92 0.36 7.90
N MET A 246 12.73 1.12 7.18
CA MET A 246 13.22 2.41 7.64
C MET A 246 12.77 3.48 6.66
N SER A 247 11.83 4.32 7.09
CA SER A 247 11.27 5.41 6.29
C SER A 247 11.60 6.75 6.94
N SER A 248 11.46 7.85 6.22
CA SER A 248 11.73 9.15 6.81
C SER A 248 10.71 9.53 7.87
N GLY A 249 9.41 9.44 7.58
CA GLY A 249 8.40 10.16 8.35
C GLY A 249 8.57 11.67 8.21
N ALA A 250 9.23 12.13 7.13
CA ALA A 250 9.60 13.53 6.94
C ALA A 250 8.35 14.40 6.82
N ARG A 251 8.31 15.49 7.59
CA ARG A 251 7.31 16.56 7.45
C ARG A 251 7.91 17.78 6.75
N GLN A 252 9.24 17.89 6.77
CA GLN A 252 10.02 18.96 6.14
C GLN A 252 11.18 18.39 5.32
N MET A 253 11.68 19.18 4.37
CA MET A 253 12.82 18.78 3.54
C MET A 253 14.09 18.46 4.34
N ILE A 254 14.29 19.13 5.48
CA ILE A 254 15.47 18.94 6.35
C ILE A 254 15.49 17.59 7.06
N ASP A 255 14.35 16.88 7.10
CA ASP A 255 14.24 15.58 7.73
C ASP A 255 14.75 14.45 6.82
N LEU A 256 14.74 14.66 5.50
CA LEU A 256 15.14 13.66 4.51
C LEU A 256 16.66 13.42 4.52
N ARG A 257 17.06 12.16 4.34
CA ARG A 257 18.46 11.72 4.23
C ARG A 257 18.63 10.85 2.99
N ALA A 258 19.82 10.82 2.42
CA ALA A 258 20.08 9.96 1.27
C ALA A 258 20.09 8.48 1.68
N PRO A 259 19.78 7.53 0.76
CA PRO A 259 19.73 6.10 1.07
C PRO A 259 20.95 5.56 1.84
N VAL A 260 22.16 6.00 1.46
CA VAL A 260 23.40 5.59 2.14
C VAL A 260 23.52 6.17 3.54
N ASP A 261 23.08 7.40 3.75
CA ASP A 261 23.04 8.02 5.07
C ASP A 261 22.02 7.33 5.98
N VAL A 262 20.88 6.91 5.44
CA VAL A 262 19.87 6.14 6.19
C VAL A 262 20.44 4.77 6.60
N MET A 263 21.17 4.08 5.71
CA MET A 263 21.88 2.85 6.07
C MET A 263 22.88 3.08 7.20
N ASN A 264 23.59 4.22 7.19
CA ASN A 264 24.50 4.59 8.26
C ASN A 264 23.78 4.93 9.57
N LEU A 265 22.64 5.61 9.51
CA LEU A 265 21.81 5.88 10.68
C LEU A 265 21.29 4.58 11.31
N ALA A 266 21.01 3.55 10.51
CA ALA A 266 20.56 2.26 11.01
C ALA A 266 21.52 1.61 12.03
N PHE A 267 22.83 1.95 12.00
CA PHE A 267 23.78 1.51 13.02
C PHE A 267 23.44 1.98 14.43
N LEU A 268 22.79 3.13 14.58
CA LEU A 268 22.37 3.65 15.89
C LEU A 268 21.36 2.72 16.57
N TRP A 269 20.55 2.01 15.77
CA TRP A 269 19.64 0.99 16.26
C TRP A 269 20.25 -0.42 16.34
N GLY A 270 21.55 -0.56 16.04
CA GLY A 270 22.28 -1.84 16.10
C GLY A 270 22.09 -2.74 14.88
N VAL A 271 21.65 -2.19 13.75
CA VAL A 271 21.57 -2.92 12.47
C VAL A 271 22.97 -3.14 11.91
N THR A 272 23.23 -4.30 11.32
CA THR A 272 24.51 -4.60 10.65
C THR A 272 24.52 -4.09 9.22
N ASN A 273 25.71 -3.86 8.65
CA ASN A 273 25.87 -3.44 7.25
C ASN A 273 25.12 -4.36 6.26
N ALA A 274 25.16 -5.66 6.50
CA ALA A 274 24.50 -6.66 5.66
C ALA A 274 22.98 -6.49 5.60
N ASN A 275 22.37 -6.03 6.69
CA ASN A 275 20.92 -5.86 6.79
C ASN A 275 20.45 -4.44 6.46
N ALA A 276 21.30 -3.42 6.68
CA ALA A 276 20.93 -2.01 6.54
C ALA A 276 20.34 -1.69 5.16
N ARG A 277 20.90 -2.24 4.08
CA ARG A 277 20.38 -2.07 2.72
C ARG A 277 18.95 -2.60 2.56
N ASN A 278 18.64 -3.74 3.19
CA ASN A 278 17.33 -4.37 3.05
C ASN A 278 16.21 -3.51 3.63
N LEU A 279 16.47 -2.74 4.70
CA LEU A 279 15.47 -1.88 5.35
C LEU A 279 14.91 -0.78 4.43
N ILE A 280 15.67 -0.37 3.41
CA ILE A 280 15.33 0.73 2.49
C ILE A 280 15.17 0.30 1.02
N SER A 281 15.49 -0.95 0.72
CA SER A 281 15.48 -1.51 -0.65
C SER A 281 14.65 -2.79 -0.70
N GLY A 282 15.17 -3.90 -0.18
CA GLY A 282 14.51 -5.21 -0.27
C GLY A 282 13.14 -5.25 0.41
N HIS A 283 13.04 -4.77 1.65
CA HIS A 283 11.79 -4.78 2.41
C HIS A 283 10.73 -3.84 1.83
N PRO A 284 11.03 -2.57 1.47
CA PRO A 284 10.06 -1.74 0.77
C PRO A 284 9.54 -2.37 -0.53
N LYS A 285 10.41 -3.01 -1.33
CA LYS A 285 9.96 -3.73 -2.54
C LYS A 285 8.98 -4.85 -2.20
N ALA A 286 9.26 -5.63 -1.16
CA ALA A 286 8.39 -6.73 -0.73
C ALA A 286 7.02 -6.22 -0.22
N VAL A 287 7.00 -5.14 0.55
CA VAL A 287 5.76 -4.50 1.03
C VAL A 287 4.91 -4.01 -0.13
N LEU A 288 5.54 -3.34 -1.09
CA LEU A 288 4.86 -2.81 -2.26
C LEU A 288 4.23 -3.93 -3.10
N LEU A 289 4.93 -5.05 -3.29
CA LEU A 289 4.35 -6.24 -3.96
C LEU A 289 3.21 -6.87 -3.15
N GLN A 290 3.35 -6.95 -1.83
CA GLN A 290 2.29 -7.49 -0.96
C GLN A 290 1.04 -6.61 -1.00
N ALA A 291 1.23 -5.29 -1.02
CA ALA A 291 0.17 -4.31 -1.09
C ALA A 291 -0.63 -4.37 -2.41
N GLU A 292 0.03 -4.70 -3.53
CA GLU A 292 -0.63 -4.93 -4.82
C GLU A 292 -1.61 -6.12 -4.77
N CYS A 293 -1.32 -7.11 -3.93
CA CYS A 293 -2.18 -8.28 -3.69
C CYS A 293 -3.25 -8.05 -2.61
N ARG A 294 -3.31 -6.86 -1.99
CA ARG A 294 -4.26 -6.59 -0.91
C ARG A 294 -5.69 -6.56 -1.46
N GLY A 295 -6.54 -7.46 -0.96
CA GLY A 295 -7.94 -7.58 -1.39
C GLY A 295 -8.16 -8.48 -2.60
N THR A 296 -7.13 -9.14 -3.14
CA THR A 296 -7.30 -10.22 -4.13
C THR A 296 -7.38 -11.57 -3.42
N GLU A 297 -8.31 -12.44 -3.84
CA GLU A 297 -8.45 -13.78 -3.25
C GLU A 297 -7.20 -14.61 -3.61
N ASN A 298 -6.29 -14.81 -2.65
CA ASN A 298 -5.07 -15.63 -2.75
C ASN A 298 -3.90 -15.05 -3.57
N GLY A 299 -3.75 -13.73 -3.66
CA GLY A 299 -2.56 -13.11 -4.28
C GLY A 299 -2.53 -13.20 -5.80
N GLU A 300 -3.70 -13.37 -6.42
CA GLU A 300 -3.85 -13.23 -7.86
C GLU A 300 -3.71 -11.74 -8.21
N VAL A 301 -2.70 -11.40 -9.02
CA VAL A 301 -2.55 -10.05 -9.58
C VAL A 301 -3.54 -9.92 -10.72
N HIS A 302 -4.60 -9.16 -10.54
CA HIS A 302 -5.55 -8.85 -11.61
C HIS A 302 -4.87 -7.93 -12.65
N SER A 303 -4.15 -8.53 -13.61
CA SER A 303 -3.73 -7.79 -14.80
C SER A 303 -4.97 -7.55 -15.65
N MET A 304 -5.37 -6.29 -15.77
CA MET A 304 -6.48 -5.93 -16.66
C MET A 304 -6.05 -6.12 -18.13
N PRO A 305 -6.79 -6.88 -18.95
CA PRO A 305 -6.59 -6.88 -20.39
C PRO A 305 -6.89 -5.47 -20.92
N LEU A 306 -6.03 -4.93 -21.79
CA LEU A 306 -6.15 -3.58 -22.36
C LEU A 306 -7.56 -3.28 -22.93
N SER A 307 -8.28 -4.30 -23.39
CA SER A 307 -9.63 -4.17 -23.94
C SER A 307 -10.68 -3.64 -22.98
N SER A 308 -10.48 -3.77 -21.66
CA SER A 308 -11.45 -3.31 -20.65
C SER A 308 -11.21 -1.89 -20.14
N ALA A 309 -10.06 -1.28 -20.46
CA ALA A 309 -9.79 0.14 -20.21
C ALA A 309 -10.37 1.05 -21.30
N GLU A 310 -10.66 0.51 -22.49
CA GLU A 310 -11.17 1.25 -23.64
C GLU A 310 -12.70 1.50 -23.59
N VAL A 311 -13.42 0.88 -22.66
CA VAL A 311 -14.90 0.94 -22.59
C VAL A 311 -15.39 2.09 -21.67
N GLY A 312 -14.49 2.96 -21.19
CA GLY A 312 -14.81 4.03 -20.25
C GLY A 312 -15.39 5.32 -20.85
N GLU A 313 -15.44 5.47 -22.18
CA GLU A 313 -15.91 6.69 -22.83
C GLU A 313 -16.91 6.40 -23.96
N SER A 314 -18.18 6.16 -23.61
CA SER A 314 -19.37 6.67 -24.33
C SER A 314 -20.67 6.09 -23.76
N GLU A 315 -21.67 6.95 -23.60
CA GLU A 315 -23.02 6.72 -23.06
C GLU A 315 -23.91 5.78 -23.92
N ASP A 316 -24.87 5.15 -23.24
CA ASP A 316 -26.17 4.59 -23.66
C ASP A 316 -26.45 4.23 -25.14
N SER A 317 -26.79 2.95 -25.41
CA SER A 317 -28.13 2.54 -25.91
C SER A 317 -28.28 1.02 -26.16
N ALA A 318 -29.35 0.45 -25.60
CA ALA A 318 -30.23 -0.67 -26.00
C ALA A 318 -29.84 -1.78 -27.02
N LYS A 319 -29.99 -3.03 -26.53
CA LYS A 319 -30.74 -4.21 -27.06
C LYS A 319 -30.22 -5.13 -28.20
N ASP A 320 -30.27 -6.43 -27.84
CA ASP A 320 -30.71 -7.67 -28.52
C ASP A 320 -29.81 -8.47 -29.52
N ASP A 321 -29.66 -9.77 -29.17
CA ASP A 321 -29.60 -11.05 -29.92
C ASP A 321 -28.49 -11.44 -30.96
N GLU A 322 -27.64 -12.41 -30.54
CA GLU A 322 -27.24 -13.72 -31.16
C GLU A 322 -26.74 -13.83 -32.65
N PRO A 323 -26.12 -14.95 -33.12
CA PRO A 323 -24.66 -15.23 -33.14
C PRO A 323 -24.06 -15.50 -34.58
N MET A 324 -22.77 -15.86 -34.65
CA MET A 324 -22.02 -16.67 -35.67
C MET A 324 -20.80 -16.07 -36.42
N GLU A 325 -19.70 -16.84 -36.30
CA GLU A 325 -18.68 -17.30 -37.27
C GLU A 325 -17.76 -16.40 -38.12
N THR A 326 -16.46 -16.62 -37.84
CA THR A 326 -15.28 -16.83 -38.71
C THR A 326 -14.61 -15.71 -39.53
N SER A 327 -13.29 -15.63 -39.26
CA SER A 327 -12.13 -15.39 -40.14
C SER A 327 -11.94 -14.03 -40.85
N GLN A 328 -10.88 -13.29 -40.47
CA GLN A 328 -9.66 -13.05 -41.28
C GLN A 328 -8.71 -12.03 -40.63
N GLU A 329 -7.47 -12.04 -41.14
CA GLU A 329 -6.20 -11.56 -40.61
C GLU A 329 -6.00 -10.04 -40.47
N ASP A 330 -5.19 -9.70 -39.46
CA ASP A 330 -4.15 -8.66 -39.36
C ASP A 330 -4.39 -7.25 -39.94
N ALA A 331 -4.76 -6.34 -39.02
CA ALA A 331 -4.23 -4.99 -39.01
C ALA A 331 -3.76 -4.64 -37.59
N VAL A 332 -2.45 -4.78 -37.34
CA VAL A 332 -1.82 -4.34 -36.07
C VAL A 332 -1.94 -2.82 -35.96
N LYS A 333 -3.00 -2.33 -35.32
CA LYS A 333 -3.10 -0.93 -34.90
C LYS A 333 -2.08 -0.71 -33.78
N LYS A 334 -1.20 0.28 -33.98
CA LYS A 334 -0.20 0.68 -32.97
C LYS A 334 -0.90 1.11 -31.68
N PRO A 335 -0.44 0.65 -30.50
CA PRO A 335 -1.07 0.98 -29.22
C PRO A 335 -1.01 2.50 -28.93
N PRO A 336 -1.95 3.06 -28.16
CA PRO A 336 -2.10 4.51 -27.98
C PRO A 336 -1.11 5.13 -26.98
N VAL A 337 -0.15 4.36 -26.48
CA VAL A 337 0.86 4.85 -25.54
C VAL A 337 2.21 4.33 -25.98
N GLU A 338 3.12 5.25 -26.32
CA GLU A 338 4.50 4.93 -26.65
C GLU A 338 5.24 4.52 -25.37
N VAL A 339 5.11 3.24 -25.00
CA VAL A 339 5.98 2.64 -24.00
C VAL A 339 7.35 2.50 -24.63
N GLN A 340 8.26 3.45 -24.36
CA GLN A 340 9.65 3.37 -24.80
C GLN A 340 10.40 2.28 -24.00
N LEU A 341 10.07 1.01 -24.26
CA LEU A 341 10.92 -0.13 -23.92
C LEU A 341 12.04 -0.18 -24.96
N ASN A 342 13.29 -0.31 -24.50
CA ASN A 342 14.36 -0.62 -25.44
C ASN A 342 14.18 -2.05 -25.98
N MET A 343 14.71 -2.34 -27.17
CA MET A 343 14.54 -3.63 -27.85
C MET A 343 14.95 -4.84 -26.98
N LEU A 344 15.97 -4.66 -26.15
CA LEU A 344 16.44 -5.69 -25.20
C LEU A 344 15.41 -6.01 -24.10
N GLN A 345 14.72 -5.00 -23.58
CA GLN A 345 13.67 -5.17 -22.57
C GLN A 345 12.46 -5.89 -23.18
N TYR A 346 12.11 -5.57 -24.42
CA TYR A 346 11.02 -6.23 -25.13
C TYR A 346 11.32 -7.72 -25.40
N GLU A 347 12.52 -8.05 -25.85
CA GLU A 347 12.94 -9.44 -26.07
C GLU A 347 12.98 -10.26 -24.77
N ARG A 348 13.40 -9.64 -23.66
CA ARG A 348 13.42 -10.31 -22.35
C ARG A 348 12.01 -10.58 -21.83
N LEU A 349 11.10 -9.61 -21.98
CA LEU A 349 9.69 -9.78 -21.66
C LEU A 349 9.09 -10.96 -22.45
N LEU A 350 9.31 -11.02 -23.76
CA LEU A 350 8.85 -12.11 -24.62
C LEU A 350 9.41 -13.49 -24.24
N LYS A 351 10.67 -13.54 -23.78
CA LYS A 351 11.28 -14.79 -23.29
C LYS A 351 10.68 -15.21 -21.94
N ALA A 352 10.45 -14.26 -21.04
CA ALA A 352 9.86 -14.52 -19.73
C ALA A 352 8.41 -15.03 -19.85
N THR A 353 7.60 -14.42 -20.73
CA THR A 353 6.21 -14.85 -20.96
C THR A 353 6.14 -16.25 -21.59
N LYS A 354 7.02 -16.56 -22.56
CA LYS A 354 7.13 -17.92 -23.13
C LYS A 354 7.50 -18.96 -22.08
N LYS A 355 8.45 -18.64 -21.19
CA LYS A 355 8.88 -19.53 -20.11
C LYS A 355 7.77 -19.76 -19.08
N ALA A 356 7.04 -18.71 -18.72
CA ALA A 356 5.88 -18.80 -17.82
C ALA A 356 4.78 -19.70 -18.42
N HIS A 357 4.45 -19.52 -19.71
CA HIS A 357 3.48 -20.37 -20.40
C HIS A 357 3.90 -21.85 -20.42
N GLN A 358 5.17 -22.13 -20.70
CA GLN A 358 5.70 -23.50 -20.68
C GLN A 358 5.61 -24.12 -19.28
N MET A 359 5.90 -23.35 -18.23
CA MET A 359 5.82 -23.80 -16.84
C MET A 359 4.37 -24.11 -16.42
N VAL A 360 3.42 -23.24 -16.80
CA VAL A 360 1.98 -23.48 -16.55
C VAL A 360 1.49 -24.72 -17.28
N LYS A 361 1.95 -24.93 -18.53
CA LYS A 361 1.63 -26.12 -19.32
C LYS A 361 2.16 -27.39 -18.65
N SER A 362 3.42 -27.40 -18.20
CA SER A 362 3.99 -28.57 -17.51
C SER A 362 3.28 -28.87 -16.19
N ILE A 363 2.87 -27.85 -15.43
CA ILE A 363 2.11 -28.03 -14.19
C ILE A 363 0.76 -28.69 -14.49
N ARG A 364 0.08 -28.25 -15.55
CA ARG A 364 -1.21 -28.81 -15.96
C ARG A 364 -1.08 -30.27 -16.39
N GLU A 365 -0.04 -30.61 -17.16
CA GLU A 365 0.27 -31.98 -17.61
C GLU A 365 0.64 -32.90 -16.43
N THR A 366 1.38 -32.40 -15.43
CA THR A 366 1.69 -33.19 -14.23
C THR A 366 0.46 -33.46 -13.38
N LYS A 367 -0.46 -32.48 -13.26
CA LYS A 367 -1.71 -32.64 -12.50
C LYS A 367 -2.63 -33.69 -13.13
N THR A 368 -2.78 -33.68 -14.46
CA THR A 368 -3.57 -34.68 -15.18
C THR A 368 -2.98 -36.09 -15.05
N ALA A 369 -1.65 -36.22 -15.14
CA ALA A 369 -0.98 -37.51 -14.97
C ALA A 369 -1.14 -38.10 -13.54
N THR A 370 -1.08 -37.26 -12.50
CA THR A 370 -1.34 -37.71 -11.13
C THR A 370 -2.79 -38.13 -10.90
N GLN A 371 -3.76 -37.48 -11.54
CA GLN A 371 -5.18 -37.87 -11.45
C GLN A 371 -5.45 -39.23 -12.11
N GLU A 372 -4.92 -39.45 -13.32
CA GLU A 372 -5.06 -40.73 -14.02
C GLU A 372 -4.39 -41.89 -13.28
N SER A 373 -3.24 -41.63 -12.62
CA SER A 373 -2.56 -42.64 -11.82
C SER A 373 -3.31 -43.00 -10.53
N ALA A 374 -4.00 -42.04 -9.91
CA ALA A 374 -4.81 -42.27 -8.71
C ALA A 374 -6.08 -43.08 -9.03
N GLU A 375 -6.74 -42.79 -10.15
CA GLU A 375 -7.93 -43.53 -10.59
C GLU A 375 -7.60 -44.98 -10.97
N SER A 376 -6.43 -45.26 -11.56
CA SER A 376 -6.01 -46.62 -11.91
C SER A 376 -5.70 -47.51 -10.69
N MET A 377 -5.27 -46.93 -9.57
CA MET A 377 -4.99 -47.65 -8.31
C MET A 377 -6.25 -47.98 -7.52
N GLU A 378 -7.33 -47.22 -7.66
CA GLU A 378 -8.62 -47.52 -7.01
C GLU A 378 -9.43 -48.61 -7.74
N THR A 379 -9.09 -48.89 -9.01
CA THR A 379 -9.77 -49.91 -9.84
C THR A 379 -9.07 -51.28 -9.92
N SER A 380 -7.97 -51.48 -9.19
CA SER A 380 -7.15 -52.71 -9.23
C SER A 380 -7.27 -53.58 -7.98
#